data_AF-A0A392PED6-F1
#
_entry.id   AF-A0A392PED6-F1
#
_cell.length_a   1.000
_cell.length_b   1.000
_cell.length_c   1.000
_cell.angle_alpha   90.00
_cell.angle_beta   90.00
_cell.angle_gamma   90.00
#
_symmetry.space_group_name_H-M   'P 1'
#
loop_
_entity.id
_entity.type
_entity.pdbx_description
1 polymer ?
#
loop_
_entity_poly.entity_id
_entity_poly.type
_entity_poly.pdbx_seq_one_letter_code
_entity_poly.pdbx_strand_id
1 'polypeptide(L)'
;AVYAEYDIMIWSATSMKWINLKMSQLGVLDNPNYKITALLDHLAMITVQTASRGVFDCKPLGLIWAQFPELTEKFTFLSGEKKDN
;
A
#
# COMPACT_ATOMS: atom_id res chain seq x y z
N ALA A 1 -1.60 20.00 -1.47
CA ALA A 1 -2.49 19.18 -2.30
C ALA A 1 -1.71 17.98 -2.82
N VAL A 2 -1.64 16.88 -2.06
CA VAL A 2 -0.85 15.69 -2.46
C VAL A 2 -1.46 15.03 -3.70
N TYR A 3 -2.79 14.94 -3.78
CA TYR A 3 -3.48 14.32 -4.90
C TYR A 3 -3.29 15.03 -6.26
N ALA A 4 -2.88 16.31 -6.27
CA ALA A 4 -2.63 17.02 -7.52
C ALA A 4 -1.34 16.54 -8.23
N GLU A 5 -0.45 15.87 -7.49
CA GLU A 5 0.88 15.48 -7.97
C GLU A 5 1.12 13.97 -7.88
N TYR A 6 0.27 13.24 -7.16
CA TYR A 6 0.47 11.83 -6.83
C TYR A 6 -0.83 11.03 -6.93
N ASP A 7 -0.74 9.85 -7.51
CA ASP A 7 -1.73 8.79 -7.35
C ASP A 7 -1.68 8.24 -5.91
N ILE A 8 -2.85 7.83 -5.39
CA ILE A 8 -2.99 7.32 -4.03
C ILE A 8 -3.29 5.83 -4.07
N MET A 9 -2.41 5.03 -3.48
CA MET A 9 -2.60 3.60 -3.28
C MET A 9 -2.54 3.27 -1.80
N ILE A 10 -3.35 2.31 -1.36
CA ILE A 10 -3.37 1.86 0.04
C ILE A 10 -2.83 0.44 0.09
N TRP A 11 -1.74 0.23 0.86
CA TRP A 11 -1.16 -1.09 1.05
C TRP A 11 -1.05 -1.45 2.53
N SER A 12 -1.87 -2.40 2.98
CA SER A 12 -1.92 -2.86 4.37
C SER A 12 -1.46 -4.31 4.53
N ALA A 13 -0.78 -4.61 5.65
CA ALA A 13 -0.44 -5.98 6.05
C ALA A 13 -1.63 -6.74 6.69
N THR A 14 -2.85 -6.37 6.32
CA THR A 14 -4.11 -7.00 6.76
C THR A 14 -4.87 -7.53 5.55
N SER A 15 -5.99 -8.22 5.75
CA SER A 15 -6.83 -8.70 4.64
C SER A 15 -7.61 -7.58 3.98
N MET A 16 -7.96 -7.77 2.69
CA MET A 16 -8.79 -6.84 1.93
C MET A 16 -10.11 -6.47 2.65
N LYS A 17 -10.71 -7.42 3.39
CA LYS A 17 -11.89 -7.17 4.24
C LYS A 17 -11.63 -6.04 5.25
N TRP A 18 -10.51 -6.08 5.94
CA TRP A 18 -10.15 -5.07 6.95
C TRP A 18 -9.79 -3.73 6.32
N ILE A 19 -9.14 -3.74 5.15
CA ILE A 19 -8.86 -2.51 4.38
C ILE A 19 -10.17 -1.82 4.02
N ASN A 20 -11.09 -2.53 3.37
CA ASN A 20 -12.38 -1.98 2.96
C ASN A 20 -13.18 -1.44 4.15
N LEU A 21 -13.27 -2.22 5.25
CA LEU A 21 -13.98 -1.79 6.45
C LEU A 21 -13.38 -0.50 7.02
N LYS A 22 -12.05 -0.45 7.22
CA LYS A 22 -11.39 0.71 7.84
C LYS A 22 -11.44 1.94 6.95
N MET A 23 -11.17 1.80 5.65
CA MET A 23 -11.13 2.92 4.71
C MET A 23 -12.53 3.46 4.40
N SER A 24 -13.55 2.59 4.39
CA SER A 24 -14.96 3.01 4.32
C SER A 24 -15.36 3.80 5.57
N GLN A 25 -15.08 3.28 6.77
CA GLN A 25 -15.37 3.96 8.04
C GLN A 25 -14.69 5.35 8.18
N LEU A 26 -13.50 5.51 7.60
CA LEU A 26 -12.77 6.78 7.61
C LEU A 26 -13.20 7.73 6.47
N GLY A 27 -14.14 7.33 5.60
CA GLY A 27 -14.54 8.11 4.43
C GLY A 27 -13.44 8.26 3.37
N VAL A 28 -12.42 7.41 3.40
CA VAL A 28 -11.28 7.47 2.46
C VAL A 28 -11.67 6.98 1.08
N LEU A 29 -12.52 5.95 1.00
CA LEU A 29 -12.96 5.37 -0.29
C LEU A 29 -14.01 6.23 -1.00
N ASP A 30 -14.67 7.15 -0.30
CA ASP A 30 -15.77 7.98 -0.83
C ASP A 30 -15.47 9.48 -0.69
N ASN A 31 -14.19 9.86 -0.73
CA ASN A 31 -13.82 11.27 -0.66
C ASN A 31 -14.05 11.95 -2.02
N PRO A 32 -14.73 13.11 -2.10
CA PRO A 32 -14.89 13.83 -3.36
C PRO A 32 -13.61 14.53 -3.83
N ASN A 33 -12.62 14.74 -2.94
CA ASN A 33 -11.42 15.51 -3.25
C ASN A 33 -10.27 14.69 -3.83
N TYR A 34 -10.36 13.35 -3.81
CA TYR A 34 -9.36 12.46 -4.37
C TYR A 34 -9.94 11.09 -4.74
N LYS A 35 -9.18 10.28 -5.46
CA LYS A 35 -9.52 8.88 -5.75
C LYS A 35 -8.39 7.96 -5.30
N ILE A 36 -8.76 6.73 -4.98
CA ILE A 36 -7.82 5.66 -4.65
C ILE A 36 -7.61 4.82 -5.90
N THR A 37 -6.37 4.77 -6.37
CA THR A 37 -5.97 4.08 -7.60
C THR A 37 -6.00 2.56 -7.40
N ALA A 38 -5.53 2.08 -6.25
CA ALA A 38 -5.58 0.65 -5.91
C ALA A 38 -5.53 0.39 -4.40
N LEU A 39 -6.03 -0.79 -4.03
CA LEU A 39 -5.91 -1.37 -2.70
C LEU A 39 -5.06 -2.65 -2.80
N LEU A 40 -4.04 -2.76 -1.97
CA LEU A 40 -3.19 -3.94 -1.84
C LEU A 40 -3.26 -4.44 -0.40
N ASP A 41 -3.37 -5.75 -0.26
CA ASP A 41 -3.46 -6.41 1.04
C ASP A 41 -2.22 -7.27 1.30
N HIS A 42 -2.22 -8.00 2.42
CA HIS A 42 -1.11 -8.87 2.81
C HIS A 42 -0.74 -9.94 1.76
N LEU A 43 -1.63 -10.32 0.83
CA LEU A 43 -1.31 -11.31 -0.20
C LEU A 43 -0.35 -10.78 -1.27
N ALA A 44 -0.24 -9.45 -1.40
CA ALA A 44 0.74 -8.82 -2.27
C ALA A 44 2.14 -8.72 -1.62
N MET A 45 2.26 -9.02 -0.32
CA MET A 45 3.54 -9.00 0.39
C MET A 45 4.35 -10.28 0.09
N ILE A 46 5.66 -10.19 0.26
CA ILE A 46 6.56 -11.34 0.14
C ILE A 46 7.29 -11.57 1.46
N THR A 47 7.58 -12.82 1.74
CA THR A 47 8.49 -13.21 2.83
C THR A 47 9.92 -13.21 2.31
N VAL A 48 10.78 -12.41 2.92
CA VAL A 48 12.21 -12.30 2.57
C VAL A 48 13.04 -12.86 3.71
N GLN A 49 14.05 -13.65 3.36
CA GLN A 49 15.06 -14.11 4.30
C GLN A 49 16.38 -13.41 4.01
N THR A 50 16.97 -12.80 5.04
CA THR A 50 18.29 -12.15 4.96
C THR A 50 19.18 -12.60 6.11
N ALA A 51 20.49 -12.61 5.89
CA ALA A 51 21.45 -12.94 6.95
C ALA A 51 21.42 -11.94 8.11
N SER A 52 21.16 -10.65 7.83
CA SER A 52 21.21 -9.57 8.82
C SER A 52 19.91 -9.35 9.60
N ARG A 53 18.74 -9.67 9.04
CA ARG A 53 17.43 -9.40 9.65
C ARG A 53 16.55 -10.65 9.85
N GLY A 54 17.06 -11.83 9.50
CA GLY A 54 16.26 -13.05 9.54
C GLY A 54 15.13 -13.05 8.50
N VAL A 55 14.02 -13.68 8.85
CA VAL A 55 12.83 -13.82 8.00
C VAL A 55 11.81 -12.76 8.35
N PHE A 56 11.34 -12.00 7.37
CA PHE A 56 10.33 -10.95 7.56
C PHE A 56 9.47 -10.77 6.31
N ASP A 57 8.26 -10.25 6.49
CA ASP A 57 7.39 -9.91 5.37
C ASP A 57 7.59 -8.44 4.95
N CYS A 58 7.65 -8.18 3.66
CA CYS A 58 7.80 -6.82 3.14
C CYS A 58 6.83 -6.54 1.98
N LYS A 59 6.66 -5.25 1.69
CA LYS A 59 5.84 -4.74 0.58
C LYS A 59 6.77 -4.45 -0.62
N PRO A 60 6.92 -5.36 -1.59
CA PRO A 60 7.88 -5.17 -2.68
C PRO A 60 7.37 -4.13 -3.67
N LEU A 61 7.88 -2.90 -3.61
CA LEU A 61 7.45 -1.81 -4.53
C LEU A 61 7.65 -2.17 -6.01
N GLY A 62 8.61 -3.04 -6.33
CA GLY A 62 8.80 -3.58 -7.67
C GLY A 62 7.56 -4.27 -8.25
N LEU A 63 6.66 -4.81 -7.42
CA LEU A 63 5.38 -5.37 -7.86
C LEU A 63 4.50 -4.30 -8.53
N ILE A 64 4.45 -3.11 -7.93
CA ILE A 64 3.66 -1.99 -8.46
C ILE A 64 4.32 -1.46 -9.73
N TRP A 65 5.63 -1.23 -9.71
CA TRP A 65 6.35 -0.70 -10.87
C TRP A 65 6.33 -1.63 -12.09
N ALA A 66 6.28 -2.95 -11.88
CA ALA A 66 6.14 -3.90 -12.97
C ALA A 66 4.74 -3.87 -13.61
N GLN A 67 3.70 -3.58 -12.82
CA GLN A 67 2.32 -3.52 -13.30
C GLN A 67 1.97 -2.16 -13.95
N PHE A 68 2.65 -1.09 -13.51
CA PHE A 68 2.47 0.27 -14.00
C PHE A 68 3.84 0.93 -14.30
N PRO A 69 4.49 0.55 -15.42
CA PRO A 69 5.83 1.05 -15.77
C PRO A 69 5.91 2.59 -15.92
N GLU A 70 4.80 3.22 -16.27
CA GLU A 70 4.64 4.66 -16.40
C GLU A 70 4.64 5.42 -15.06
N LEU A 71 4.50 4.72 -13.93
CA LEU A 71 4.36 5.34 -12.61
C LEU A 71 5.69 5.40 -11.81
N THR A 72 6.82 5.38 -12.50
CA THR A 72 8.15 5.19 -11.88
C THR A 72 8.67 6.37 -11.04
N GLU A 73 8.02 7.55 -11.05
CA GLU A 73 8.58 8.76 -10.39
C GLU A 73 7.66 9.48 -9.38
N LYS A 74 6.37 9.14 -9.25
CA LYS A 74 5.43 9.92 -8.41
C LYS A 74 4.44 9.07 -7.60
N PHE A 75 4.84 8.63 -6.40
CA PHE A 75 3.89 8.09 -5.42
C PHE A 75 4.14 8.56 -3.98
N THR A 76 3.05 8.83 -3.26
CA THR A 76 3.05 8.93 -1.80
C THR A 76 2.49 7.64 -1.21
N PHE A 77 3.31 6.90 -0.46
CA PHE A 77 2.89 5.67 0.21
C PHE A 77 2.42 5.93 1.64
N LEU A 78 1.17 5.60 1.96
CA LEU A 78 0.73 5.44 3.34
C LEU A 78 0.96 3.99 3.77
N SER A 79 2.16 3.71 4.26
CA SER A 79 2.46 2.45 4.92
C SER A 79 2.10 2.56 6.40
N GLY A 80 1.06 1.86 6.85
CA GLY A 80 0.91 1.55 8.26
C GLY A 80 2.03 0.59 8.68
N GLU A 81 2.82 0.96 9.67
CA GLU A 81 3.81 0.07 10.27
C GLU A 81 3.09 -1.08 10.99
N LYS A 82 3.54 -2.31 10.74
CA LYS A 82 3.32 -3.41 11.68
C LYS A 82 4.37 -3.20 12.77
N LYS A 83 3.97 -2.94 14.02
CA LYS A 83 4.92 -3.04 15.13
C LYS A 83 5.32 -4.51 15.21
N ASP A 84 6.54 -4.79 14.77
CA ASP A 84 7.19 -6.06 15.05
C ASP A 84 7.32 -6.17 16.57
N ASN A 85 6.75 -7.23 17.13
CA ASN A 85 6.81 -7.56 18.56
C ASN A 85 7.97 -8.53 18.80
#